data_AF-A0A8J5D204-F1
#
_entry.id   AF-A0A8J5D204-F1
#
_cell.length_a   1.000
_cell.length_b   1.000
_cell.length_c   1.000
_cell.angle_alpha   90.00
_cell.angle_beta   90.00
_cell.angle_gamma   90.00
#
_symmetry.space_group_name_H-M   'P 1'
#
loop_
_entity.id
_entity.type
_entity.pdbx_description
1 polymer ?
#
loop_
_entity_poly.entity_id
_entity_poly.type
_entity_poly.pdbx_seq_one_letter_code
_entity_poly.pdbx_strand_id
1 'polypeptide(L)'
;MAVSKELQGRKVDISEPPPAVQRQASRRPATRSATETFLIGYPSSSISGSQLPTNRQAFQYFLHLQSLPENTGNPKHQDLANETVEAIIPFWQMARIKTMTKYNAAQHFMTLHKKHRDLTRNKGRTGDPGGKRSAFVLELDSLFDIGASDAIQEIERNRLLSREKKDKDIRFYQDQKTERKAHMSGHDKIFESRSQQQAERAARLQQREEQDMNLSQNF
;
A
#
# COMPACT_ATOMS: atom_id res chain seq x y z
N MET A 1 95.09 -21.45 17.15
CA MET A 1 94.91 -20.55 15.97
C MET A 1 93.59 -19.80 16.12
N ALA A 2 93.40 -18.68 15.43
CA ALA A 2 92.24 -17.80 15.57
C ALA A 2 91.03 -18.34 14.74
N VAL A 3 89.77 -18.31 15.21
CA VAL A 3 88.76 -17.21 15.25
C VAL A 3 88.03 -16.96 13.90
N SER A 4 86.68 -16.95 13.92
CA SER A 4 85.77 -16.49 12.84
C SER A 4 85.79 -17.35 11.54
N LYS A 5 84.87 -17.31 10.55
CA LYS A 5 83.57 -16.65 10.24
C LYS A 5 82.91 -17.41 9.04
N GLU A 6 81.64 -17.30 8.59
CA GLU A 6 80.44 -16.52 8.98
C GLU A 6 79.12 -17.24 8.50
N LEU A 7 77.99 -16.90 9.15
CA LEU A 7 76.55 -16.85 8.79
C LEU A 7 75.95 -17.21 7.38
N GLN A 8 74.61 -17.43 7.44
CA GLN A 8 73.57 -17.34 6.38
C GLN A 8 73.46 -18.52 5.38
N GLY A 9 72.29 -18.85 4.82
CA GLY A 9 70.97 -18.21 4.97
C GLY A 9 69.79 -19.20 4.78
N ARG A 10 68.65 -18.90 5.42
CA ARG A 10 67.43 -19.72 5.42
C ARG A 10 66.60 -19.40 4.17
N LYS A 11 66.23 -20.39 3.36
CA LYS A 11 65.30 -20.18 2.22
C LYS A 11 63.97 -19.60 2.73
N VAL A 12 63.50 -18.56 2.05
CA VAL A 12 62.14 -18.02 2.20
C VAL A 12 61.39 -18.41 0.93
N ASP A 13 60.29 -19.15 1.08
CA ASP A 13 59.41 -19.46 -0.04
C ASP A 13 58.49 -18.26 -0.30
N ILE A 14 58.49 -17.74 -1.52
CA ILE A 14 57.70 -16.57 -1.92
C ILE A 14 56.84 -16.97 -3.12
N SER A 15 55.59 -17.38 -2.83
CA SER A 15 54.60 -17.75 -3.83
C SER A 15 53.18 -17.32 -3.41
N GLU A 16 53.03 -16.05 -3.03
CA GLU A 16 51.71 -15.45 -2.79
C GLU A 16 51.22 -14.73 -4.06
N PRO A 17 50.14 -15.19 -4.72
CA PRO A 17 49.60 -14.54 -5.91
C PRO A 17 48.87 -13.24 -5.52
N PRO A 18 48.91 -12.19 -6.37
CA PRO A 18 48.34 -10.89 -6.02
C PRO A 18 46.81 -10.95 -5.85
N PRO A 19 46.23 -10.20 -4.90
CA PRO A 19 44.80 -10.24 -4.62
C PRO A 19 43.98 -9.79 -5.83
N ALA A 20 42.97 -10.59 -6.18
CA ALA A 20 42.09 -10.31 -7.30
C ALA A 20 41.32 -9.00 -7.06
N VAL A 21 41.57 -7.99 -7.90
CA VAL A 21 40.88 -6.70 -7.85
C VAL A 21 39.38 -6.93 -8.11
N GLN A 22 38.60 -6.89 -7.04
CA GLN A 22 37.14 -6.97 -7.12
C GLN A 22 36.64 -5.74 -7.88
N ARG A 23 36.30 -5.94 -9.17
CA ARG A 23 35.57 -4.96 -9.98
C ARG A 23 34.19 -4.77 -9.36
N GLN A 24 34.07 -3.82 -8.44
CA GLN A 24 32.78 -3.38 -7.92
C GLN A 24 31.93 -2.91 -9.10
N ALA A 25 30.95 -3.73 -9.48
CA ALA A 25 30.04 -3.38 -10.55
C ALA A 25 29.26 -2.13 -10.13
N SER A 26 29.55 -1.00 -10.76
CA SER A 26 28.94 0.29 -10.46
C SER A 26 27.44 0.20 -10.71
N ARG A 27 26.67 -0.08 -9.65
CA ARG A 27 25.21 -0.10 -9.68
C ARG A 27 24.75 1.29 -10.10
N ARG A 28 24.32 1.43 -11.36
CA ARG A 28 23.77 2.68 -11.88
C ARG A 28 22.62 3.10 -10.94
N PRO A 29 22.56 4.37 -10.49
CA PRO A 29 21.48 4.81 -9.64
C PRO A 29 20.15 4.59 -10.38
N ALA A 30 19.26 3.79 -9.78
CA ALA A 30 17.96 3.53 -10.36
C ALA A 30 17.15 4.83 -10.38
N THR A 31 16.84 5.33 -11.57
CA THR A 31 15.89 6.44 -11.73
C THR A 31 14.52 5.99 -11.24
N ARG A 32 13.68 6.90 -10.72
CA ARG A 32 12.36 6.54 -10.16
C ARG A 32 11.53 5.67 -11.12
N SER A 33 11.56 5.99 -12.42
CA SER A 33 10.92 5.23 -13.51
C SER A 33 11.34 3.76 -13.63
N ALA A 34 12.46 3.34 -13.04
CA ALA A 34 12.93 1.95 -13.04
C ALA A 34 12.32 1.09 -11.91
N THR A 35 11.67 1.71 -10.92
CA THR A 35 11.03 1.05 -9.77
C THR A 35 9.49 1.12 -9.83
N GLU A 36 8.94 1.84 -10.81
CA GLU A 36 7.50 1.95 -11.02
C GLU A 36 6.92 0.65 -11.60
N THR A 37 6.01 0.02 -10.86
CA THR A 37 5.29 -1.18 -11.31
C THR A 37 4.00 -0.79 -12.03
N PHE A 38 3.86 -1.28 -13.26
CA PHE A 38 2.74 -1.04 -14.17
C PHE A 38 1.36 -1.03 -13.47
N LEU A 39 0.62 0.08 -13.62
CA LEU A 39 -0.69 0.39 -13.01
C LEU A 39 -0.74 0.55 -11.47
N ILE A 40 0.21 0.00 -10.73
CA ILE A 40 0.22 0.00 -9.25
C ILE A 40 0.95 1.22 -8.69
N GLY A 41 2.06 1.63 -9.33
CA GLY A 41 2.98 2.65 -8.85
C GLY A 41 4.17 2.02 -8.12
N TYR A 42 4.57 2.60 -6.99
CA TYR A 42 5.79 2.24 -6.26
C TYR A 42 5.52 1.23 -5.13
N PRO A 43 6.47 0.31 -4.83
CA PRO A 43 6.41 -0.50 -3.61
C PRO A 43 6.40 0.37 -2.34
N SER A 44 5.73 -0.09 -1.28
CA SER A 44 5.70 0.58 0.04
C SER A 44 6.04 -0.40 1.14
N SER A 45 6.96 -0.04 2.04
CA SER A 45 7.34 -0.86 3.20
C SER A 45 6.33 -0.85 4.33
N SER A 46 5.25 -0.06 4.21
CA SER A 46 4.16 -0.04 5.20
C SER A 46 2.81 0.25 4.55
N ILE A 47 1.77 -0.34 5.13
CA ILE A 47 0.38 0.09 4.94
C ILE A 47 0.13 1.18 5.99
N SER A 48 -0.46 2.30 5.58
CA SER A 48 -0.65 3.46 6.46
C SER A 48 -1.93 4.23 6.12
N GLY A 49 -2.56 4.82 7.13
CA GLY A 49 -3.79 5.60 7.00
C GLY A 49 -4.74 5.37 8.16
N SER A 50 -5.75 6.21 8.25
CA SER A 50 -6.86 6.12 9.21
C SER A 50 -8.07 5.37 8.67
N GLN A 51 -7.94 4.70 7.52
CA GLN A 51 -8.99 3.99 6.79
C GLN A 51 -8.69 2.50 6.68
N LEU A 52 -9.69 1.70 6.28
CA LEU A 52 -9.42 0.33 5.85
C LEU A 52 -8.55 0.33 4.57
N PRO A 53 -7.62 -0.62 4.38
CA PRO A 53 -6.71 -0.59 3.23
C PRO A 53 -7.38 -0.67 1.85
N THR A 54 -6.75 -0.02 0.88
CA THR A 54 -7.05 -0.16 -0.55
C THR A 54 -6.43 -1.44 -1.13
N ASN A 55 -7.01 -1.93 -2.24
CA ASN A 55 -6.37 -2.97 -3.06
C ASN A 55 -4.96 -2.54 -3.51
N ARG A 56 -4.74 -1.25 -3.77
CA ARG A 56 -3.43 -0.66 -4.10
C ARG A 56 -2.43 -0.78 -2.96
N GLN A 57 -2.78 -0.39 -1.73
CA GLN A 57 -1.87 -0.47 -0.58
C GLN A 57 -1.46 -1.91 -0.26
N ALA A 58 -2.41 -2.86 -0.34
CA ALA A 58 -2.10 -4.29 -0.24
C ALA A 58 -1.06 -4.70 -1.30
N PHE A 59 -1.24 -4.26 -2.54
CA PHE A 59 -0.32 -4.55 -3.64
C PHE A 59 1.06 -3.89 -3.49
N GLN A 60 1.11 -2.64 -3.03
CA GLN A 60 2.36 -1.91 -2.82
C GLN A 60 3.20 -2.57 -1.70
N TYR A 61 2.55 -3.10 -0.67
CA TYR A 61 3.21 -3.89 0.36
C TYR A 61 3.70 -5.25 -0.16
N PHE A 62 2.87 -5.99 -0.89
CA PHE A 62 3.27 -7.24 -1.55
C PHE A 62 4.49 -7.06 -2.48
N LEU A 63 4.51 -5.98 -3.28
CA LEU A 63 5.66 -5.63 -4.13
C LEU A 63 6.92 -5.30 -3.32
N HIS A 64 6.77 -4.71 -2.12
CA HIS A 64 7.91 -4.49 -1.22
C HIS A 64 8.46 -5.83 -0.72
N LEU A 65 7.61 -6.74 -0.24
CA LEU A 65 8.01 -8.09 0.18
C LEU A 65 8.73 -8.86 -0.96
N GLN A 66 8.23 -8.76 -2.20
CA GLN A 66 8.88 -9.33 -3.38
C GLN A 66 10.26 -8.71 -3.70
N SER A 67 10.49 -7.45 -3.33
CA SER A 67 11.77 -6.75 -3.54
C SER A 67 12.83 -7.06 -2.48
N LEU A 68 12.48 -7.77 -1.41
CA LEU A 68 13.42 -8.17 -0.37
C LEU A 68 14.42 -9.22 -0.91
N PRO A 69 15.71 -9.19 -0.49
CA PRO A 69 16.72 -10.12 -0.97
C PRO A 69 16.35 -11.60 -0.78
N GLU A 70 15.71 -11.91 0.35
CA GLU A 70 15.24 -13.24 0.75
C GLU A 70 14.24 -13.84 -0.27
N ASN A 71 13.39 -12.99 -0.85
CA ASN A 71 12.33 -13.38 -1.78
C ASN A 71 12.74 -13.30 -3.26
N THR A 72 13.93 -12.75 -3.56
CA THR A 72 14.36 -12.44 -4.93
C THR A 72 14.63 -13.68 -5.80
N GLY A 73 14.94 -14.85 -5.19
CA GLY A 73 15.33 -16.07 -5.92
C GLY A 73 14.17 -16.92 -6.45
N ASN A 74 13.17 -17.20 -5.60
CA ASN A 74 11.98 -17.97 -5.97
C ASN A 74 10.81 -17.62 -5.02
N PRO A 75 10.14 -16.48 -5.22
CA PRO A 75 9.12 -15.99 -4.30
C PRO A 75 7.89 -16.91 -4.33
N LYS A 76 7.64 -17.59 -3.22
CA LYS A 76 6.36 -18.30 -3.00
C LYS A 76 5.24 -17.26 -2.85
N HIS A 77 4.65 -16.84 -3.98
CA HIS A 77 3.63 -15.78 -4.00
C HIS A 77 2.48 -15.99 -3.00
N GLN A 78 2.12 -17.25 -2.69
CA GLN A 78 1.11 -17.58 -1.70
C GLN A 78 1.51 -17.20 -0.27
N ASP A 79 2.79 -17.31 0.08
CA ASP A 79 3.31 -16.97 1.41
C ASP A 79 3.43 -15.44 1.54
N LEU A 80 3.86 -14.75 0.49
CA LEU A 80 3.86 -13.28 0.44
C LEU A 80 2.45 -12.69 0.47
N ALA A 81 1.46 -13.38 -0.11
CA ALA A 81 0.05 -13.00 0.00
C ALA A 81 -0.49 -13.26 1.41
N ASN A 82 -0.08 -14.34 2.07
CA ASN A 82 -0.40 -14.63 3.48
C ASN A 82 0.15 -13.53 4.41
N GLU A 83 1.40 -13.12 4.22
CA GLU A 83 2.07 -12.05 4.98
C GLU A 83 1.45 -10.67 4.71
N THR A 84 1.11 -10.38 3.45
CA THR A 84 0.39 -9.16 3.06
C THR A 84 -0.97 -9.07 3.78
N VAL A 85 -1.69 -10.18 3.89
CA VAL A 85 -2.95 -10.25 4.64
C VAL A 85 -2.73 -10.08 6.14
N GLU A 86 -1.65 -10.60 6.71
CA GLU A 86 -1.30 -10.38 8.12
C GLU A 86 -0.99 -8.91 8.44
N ALA A 87 -0.35 -8.16 7.53
CA ALA A 87 -0.18 -6.72 7.67
C ALA A 87 -1.52 -5.94 7.60
N ILE A 88 -2.55 -6.51 6.97
CA ILE A 88 -3.87 -5.87 6.76
C ILE A 88 -4.85 -6.16 7.90
N ILE A 89 -4.84 -7.37 8.46
CA ILE A 89 -5.77 -7.81 9.52
C ILE A 89 -5.86 -6.82 10.71
N PRO A 90 -4.75 -6.23 11.22
CA PRO A 90 -4.81 -5.21 12.28
C PRO A 90 -5.70 -4.01 11.97
N PHE A 91 -5.81 -3.57 10.71
CA PHE A 91 -6.68 -2.46 10.33
C PHE A 91 -8.17 -2.82 10.49
N TRP A 92 -8.52 -4.05 10.12
CA TRP A 92 -9.89 -4.57 10.29
C TRP A 92 -10.23 -4.83 11.76
N GLN A 93 -9.24 -5.26 12.56
CA GLN A 93 -9.35 -5.38 14.01
C GLN A 93 -9.53 -4.01 14.70
N MET A 94 -8.82 -2.96 14.26
CA MET A 94 -9.02 -1.59 14.73
C MET A 94 -10.42 -1.06 14.41
N ALA A 95 -10.93 -1.34 13.21
CA ALA A 95 -12.32 -1.06 12.83
C ALA A 95 -13.36 -1.96 13.53
N ARG A 96 -12.93 -3.01 14.25
CA ARG A 96 -13.77 -4.02 14.91
C ARG A 96 -14.68 -4.81 13.97
N ILE A 97 -14.36 -4.84 12.68
CA ILE A 97 -15.12 -5.57 11.66
C ILE A 97 -14.58 -7.00 11.59
N LYS A 98 -15.47 -7.98 11.78
CA LYS A 98 -15.16 -9.41 11.64
C LYS A 98 -14.65 -9.70 10.22
N THR A 99 -13.46 -10.29 10.09
CA THR A 99 -12.88 -10.66 8.81
C THR A 99 -13.24 -12.09 8.40
N MET A 100 -13.13 -12.39 7.11
CA MET A 100 -13.02 -13.77 6.61
C MET A 100 -11.71 -14.44 7.09
N THR A 101 -11.54 -15.73 6.80
CA THR A 101 -10.31 -16.46 7.15
C THR A 101 -9.10 -15.90 6.39
N LYS A 102 -7.91 -15.95 7.01
CA LYS A 102 -6.64 -15.56 6.38
C LYS A 102 -6.44 -16.21 5.01
N TYR A 103 -6.77 -17.50 4.89
CA TYR A 103 -6.70 -18.23 3.63
C TYR A 103 -7.61 -17.64 2.54
N ASN A 104 -8.88 -17.34 2.84
CA ASN A 104 -9.80 -16.76 1.86
C ASN A 104 -9.35 -15.35 1.44
N ALA A 105 -8.89 -14.54 2.38
CA ALA A 105 -8.31 -13.23 2.12
C ALA A 105 -7.05 -13.32 1.22
N ALA A 106 -6.19 -14.32 1.44
CA ALA A 106 -5.01 -14.55 0.60
C ALA A 106 -5.38 -15.08 -0.80
N GLN A 107 -6.45 -15.88 -0.94
CA GLN A 107 -6.98 -16.27 -2.26
C GLN A 107 -7.62 -15.10 -3.01
N HIS A 108 -8.27 -14.18 -2.30
CA HIS A 108 -8.76 -12.93 -2.87
C HIS A 108 -7.61 -12.08 -3.41
N PHE A 109 -6.55 -11.87 -2.61
CA PHE A 109 -5.33 -11.19 -3.06
C PHE A 109 -4.67 -11.90 -4.27
N MET A 110 -4.53 -13.23 -4.23
CA MET A 110 -3.92 -13.99 -5.32
C MET A 110 -4.74 -13.91 -6.62
N THR A 111 -6.06 -13.73 -6.54
CA THR A 111 -6.92 -13.46 -7.70
C THR A 111 -6.63 -12.07 -8.30
N LEU A 112 -6.47 -11.05 -7.47
CA LEU A 112 -6.06 -9.70 -7.89
C LEU A 112 -4.63 -9.71 -8.49
N HIS A 113 -3.71 -10.46 -7.89
CA HIS A 113 -2.35 -10.66 -8.42
C HIS A 113 -2.34 -11.34 -9.78
N LYS A 114 -3.20 -12.35 -10.00
CA LYS A 114 -3.39 -12.97 -11.32
C LYS A 114 -3.89 -11.96 -12.36
N LYS A 115 -4.90 -11.14 -12.03
CA LYS A 115 -5.40 -10.06 -12.92
C LYS A 115 -4.26 -9.12 -13.35
N HIS A 116 -3.48 -8.61 -12.40
CA HIS A 116 -2.35 -7.72 -12.69
C HIS A 116 -1.30 -8.36 -13.59
N ARG A 117 -0.92 -9.61 -13.33
CA ARG A 117 0.08 -10.33 -14.13
C ARG A 117 -0.40 -10.51 -15.57
N ASP A 118 -1.67 -10.85 -15.76
CA ASP A 118 -2.25 -11.08 -17.08
C ASP A 118 -2.47 -9.77 -17.86
N LEU A 119 -2.70 -8.64 -17.17
CA LEU A 119 -2.62 -7.27 -17.74
C LEU A 119 -1.18 -6.88 -18.10
N THR A 120 -0.22 -7.19 -17.24
CA THR A 120 1.21 -6.87 -17.41
C THR A 120 1.83 -7.60 -18.61
N ARG A 121 1.40 -8.84 -18.89
CA ARG A 121 1.72 -9.55 -20.14
C ARG A 121 1.32 -8.75 -21.39
N ASN A 122 0.25 -7.97 -21.30
CA ASN A 122 -0.29 -7.16 -22.39
C ASN A 122 0.16 -5.68 -22.33
N LYS A 123 1.15 -5.32 -21.49
CA LYS A 123 1.56 -3.91 -21.29
C LYS A 123 2.03 -3.20 -22.56
N GLY A 124 2.67 -3.91 -23.49
CA GLY A 124 3.18 -3.36 -24.76
C GLY A 124 2.11 -3.02 -25.79
N ARG A 125 0.82 -3.37 -25.57
CA ARG A 125 -0.28 -3.00 -26.47
C ARG A 125 -0.70 -1.55 -26.23
N THR A 126 -0.76 -0.75 -27.29
CA THR A 126 -1.27 0.63 -27.26
C THR A 126 -2.78 0.68 -26.98
N GLY A 127 -3.23 1.68 -26.23
CA GLY A 127 -4.64 1.85 -25.83
C GLY A 127 -5.11 0.89 -24.72
N ASP A 128 -6.41 0.92 -24.39
CA ASP A 128 -7.02 0.03 -23.40
C ASP A 128 -8.27 -0.70 -23.96
N PRO A 129 -8.09 -1.76 -24.77
CA PRO A 129 -9.21 -2.44 -25.44
C PRO A 129 -10.18 -3.09 -24.43
N GLY A 130 -11.40 -2.55 -24.38
CA GLY A 130 -12.42 -2.97 -23.42
C GLY A 130 -12.22 -2.42 -22.00
N GLY A 131 -11.47 -1.33 -21.82
CA GLY A 131 -11.36 -0.60 -20.56
C GLY A 131 -10.71 -1.37 -19.40
N LYS A 132 -9.96 -2.44 -19.69
CA LYS A 132 -9.49 -3.41 -18.68
C LYS A 132 -8.42 -2.86 -17.75
N ARG A 133 -7.53 -1.99 -18.26
CA ARG A 133 -6.53 -1.30 -17.43
C ARG A 133 -7.21 -0.24 -16.55
N SER A 134 -8.15 0.51 -17.13
CA SER A 134 -8.93 1.54 -16.45
C SER A 134 -9.79 0.97 -15.32
N ALA A 135 -10.52 -0.12 -15.60
CA ALA A 135 -11.30 -0.86 -14.61
C ALA A 135 -10.41 -1.47 -13.51
N PHE A 136 -9.20 -1.95 -13.84
CA PHE A 136 -8.26 -2.44 -12.84
C PHE A 136 -7.65 -1.32 -11.98
N VAL A 137 -7.46 -0.11 -12.50
CA VAL A 137 -7.09 1.05 -11.68
C VAL A 137 -8.20 1.40 -10.69
N LEU A 138 -9.46 1.43 -11.12
CA LEU A 138 -10.60 1.60 -10.22
C LEU A 138 -10.73 0.46 -9.20
N GLU A 139 -10.40 -0.78 -9.58
CA GLU A 139 -10.32 -1.91 -8.65
C GLU A 139 -9.17 -1.76 -7.65
N LEU A 140 -8.01 -1.21 -8.04
CA LEU A 140 -6.89 -0.92 -7.12
C LEU A 140 -7.27 0.14 -6.07
N ASP A 141 -8.04 1.16 -6.44
CA ASP A 141 -8.40 2.24 -5.51
C ASP A 141 -9.62 1.91 -4.62
N SER A 142 -10.31 0.79 -4.90
CA SER A 142 -11.40 0.27 -4.06
C SER A 142 -10.91 -0.51 -2.83
N LEU A 143 -11.84 -0.97 -1.99
CA LEU A 143 -11.56 -1.64 -0.72
C LEU A 143 -10.94 -3.03 -0.97
N PHE A 144 -9.86 -3.34 -0.25
CA PHE A 144 -9.41 -4.74 -0.12
C PHE A 144 -10.32 -5.44 0.90
N ASP A 145 -11.52 -5.82 0.43
CA ASP A 145 -12.66 -6.20 1.26
C ASP A 145 -12.54 -7.62 1.80
N ILE A 146 -11.89 -7.74 2.96
CA ILE A 146 -11.75 -9.01 3.70
C ILE A 146 -12.78 -9.16 4.83
N GLY A 147 -13.86 -8.38 4.82
CA GLY A 147 -14.95 -8.54 5.78
C GLY A 147 -15.65 -9.90 5.64
N ALA A 148 -16.09 -10.46 6.76
CA ALA A 148 -16.92 -11.66 6.75
C ALA A 148 -18.31 -11.37 6.15
N SER A 149 -18.93 -12.36 5.52
CA SER A 149 -20.28 -12.25 4.95
C SER A 149 -21.36 -11.96 6.01
N ASP A 150 -21.10 -12.30 7.27
CA ASP A 150 -21.96 -12.03 8.42
C ASP A 150 -21.49 -10.84 9.28
N ALA A 151 -20.48 -10.07 8.86
CA ALA A 151 -19.87 -9.04 9.69
C ALA A 151 -20.85 -7.94 10.17
N ILE A 152 -21.83 -7.55 9.34
CA ILE A 152 -22.90 -6.62 9.73
C ILE A 152 -23.78 -7.26 10.82
N GLN A 153 -24.15 -8.53 10.66
CA GLN A 153 -24.98 -9.27 11.62
C GLN A 153 -24.25 -9.45 12.96
N GLU A 154 -22.93 -9.60 12.96
CA GLU A 154 -22.10 -9.62 14.17
C GLU A 154 -22.18 -8.29 14.94
N ILE A 155 -22.05 -7.16 14.24
CA ILE A 155 -22.19 -5.81 14.82
C ILE A 155 -23.62 -5.61 15.37
N GLU A 156 -24.65 -6.00 14.63
CA GLU A 156 -26.06 -5.95 15.06
C GLU A 156 -26.31 -6.80 16.32
N ARG A 157 -25.74 -8.01 16.39
CA ARG A 157 -25.91 -8.93 17.53
C ARG A 157 -25.08 -8.58 18.76
N ASN A 158 -24.00 -7.81 18.60
CA ASN A 158 -23.09 -7.46 19.69
C ASN A 158 -23.82 -6.76 20.86
N ARG A 159 -23.93 -7.43 22.02
CA ARG A 159 -24.68 -6.92 23.17
C ARG A 159 -23.97 -5.79 23.95
N LEU A 160 -22.69 -5.55 23.66
CA LEU A 160 -21.87 -4.53 24.34
C LEU A 160 -21.92 -3.15 23.67
N LEU A 161 -22.49 -3.06 22.47
CA LEU A 161 -22.65 -1.82 21.72
C LEU A 161 -24.06 -1.24 21.89
N SER A 162 -24.15 0.07 22.16
CA SER A 162 -25.42 0.80 22.04
C SER A 162 -25.84 0.87 20.57
N ARG A 163 -27.15 1.02 20.31
CA ARG A 163 -27.70 1.10 18.95
C ARG A 163 -26.98 2.13 18.08
N GLU A 164 -26.77 3.34 18.63
CA GLU A 164 -26.03 4.42 17.97
C GLU A 164 -24.59 4.04 17.56
N LYS A 165 -23.89 3.20 18.34
CA LYS A 165 -22.56 2.70 17.98
C LYS A 165 -22.64 1.68 16.85
N LYS A 166 -23.59 0.75 16.89
CA LYS A 166 -23.83 -0.22 15.79
C LYS A 166 -24.14 0.50 14.48
N ASP A 167 -25.04 1.47 14.53
CA ASP A 167 -25.43 2.27 13.37
C ASP A 167 -24.22 3.03 12.78
N LYS A 168 -23.26 3.46 13.61
CA LYS A 168 -21.99 4.08 13.17
C LYS A 168 -21.01 3.06 12.59
N ASP A 169 -20.76 1.96 13.27
CA ASP A 169 -19.83 0.91 12.84
C ASP A 169 -20.28 0.29 11.48
N ILE A 170 -21.59 0.12 11.29
CA ILE A 170 -22.20 -0.33 10.03
C ILE A 170 -22.07 0.74 8.93
N ARG A 171 -22.37 2.02 9.23
CA ARG A 171 -22.19 3.12 8.26
C ARG A 171 -20.74 3.30 7.83
N PHE A 172 -19.79 3.18 8.76
CA PHE A 172 -18.36 3.17 8.44
C PHE A 172 -18.04 2.04 7.46
N TYR A 173 -18.43 0.80 7.76
CA TYR A 173 -18.16 -0.33 6.86
C TYR A 173 -18.83 -0.18 5.47
N GLN A 174 -19.97 0.50 5.38
CA GLN A 174 -20.63 0.81 4.10
C GLN A 174 -19.93 1.94 3.32
N ASP A 175 -19.52 3.03 3.99
CA ASP A 175 -18.73 4.12 3.42
C ASP A 175 -17.39 3.63 2.85
N GLN A 176 -16.69 2.76 3.57
CA GLN A 176 -15.40 2.23 3.15
C GLN A 176 -15.49 1.36 1.88
N LYS A 177 -16.69 0.90 1.48
CA LYS A 177 -16.94 0.20 0.20
C LYS A 177 -17.27 1.15 -0.96
N THR A 178 -17.51 2.44 -0.71
CA THR A 178 -17.98 3.40 -1.70
C THR A 178 -17.07 4.63 -1.78
N GLU A 179 -17.43 5.75 -1.15
CA GLU A 179 -16.72 7.03 -1.26
C GLU A 179 -15.53 7.15 -0.31
N ARG A 180 -15.47 6.32 0.74
CA ARG A 180 -14.38 6.27 1.72
C ARG A 180 -14.10 7.64 2.35
N LYS A 181 -15.13 8.27 2.93
CA LYS A 181 -15.05 9.57 3.61
C LYS A 181 -14.80 9.45 5.11
N ALA A 182 -15.12 8.31 5.74
CA ALA A 182 -14.97 8.10 7.17
C ALA A 182 -13.61 7.52 7.57
N HIS A 183 -13.27 7.62 8.86
CA HIS A 183 -12.00 7.17 9.43
C HIS A 183 -12.19 6.40 10.75
N MET A 184 -11.32 5.41 11.01
CA MET A 184 -11.38 4.55 12.20
C MET A 184 -11.09 5.29 13.52
N SER A 185 -10.40 6.42 13.46
CA SER A 185 -10.15 7.31 14.60
C SER A 185 -11.05 8.53 14.51
N GLY A 186 -11.50 9.05 15.66
CA GLY A 186 -12.51 10.13 15.76
C GLY A 186 -12.13 11.51 15.20
N HIS A 187 -11.11 11.58 14.36
CA HIS A 187 -10.78 12.74 13.51
C HIS A 187 -11.91 13.11 12.54
N ASP A 188 -12.84 12.21 12.24
CA ASP A 188 -14.05 12.49 11.44
C ASP A 188 -14.74 13.78 11.89
N LYS A 189 -14.96 13.96 13.21
CA LYS A 189 -15.55 15.20 13.76
C LYS A 189 -14.77 16.47 13.41
N ILE A 190 -13.45 16.36 13.27
CA ILE A 190 -12.57 17.49 12.96
C ILE A 190 -12.59 17.76 11.45
N PHE A 191 -12.58 16.72 10.61
CA PHE A 191 -12.56 16.90 9.15
C PHE A 191 -13.94 17.26 8.59
N GLU A 192 -15.01 16.62 9.06
CA GLU A 192 -16.39 16.95 8.71
C GLU A 192 -16.75 18.37 9.15
N SER A 193 -16.38 18.78 10.37
CA SER A 193 -16.56 20.17 10.82
C SER A 193 -15.73 21.18 10.00
N ARG A 194 -14.48 20.85 9.62
CA ARG A 194 -13.67 21.71 8.72
C ARG A 194 -14.28 21.82 7.33
N SER A 195 -14.79 20.73 6.78
CA SER A 195 -15.46 20.69 5.48
C SER A 195 -16.74 21.54 5.49
N GLN A 196 -17.59 21.37 6.50
CA GLN A 196 -18.78 22.20 6.72
C GLN A 196 -18.42 23.69 6.88
N GLN A 197 -17.38 24.02 7.67
CA GLN A 197 -16.90 25.40 7.81
C GLN A 197 -16.32 25.98 6.51
N GLN A 198 -15.70 25.17 5.64
CA GLN A 198 -15.27 25.64 4.32
C GLN A 198 -16.46 25.86 3.38
N ALA A 199 -17.46 24.98 3.39
CA ALA A 199 -18.69 25.14 2.62
C ALA A 199 -19.49 26.39 3.05
N GLU A 200 -19.66 26.63 4.35
CA GLU A 200 -20.28 27.86 4.85
C GLU A 200 -19.51 29.13 4.43
N ARG A 201 -18.17 29.10 4.48
CA ARG A 201 -17.34 30.25 4.07
C ARG A 201 -17.46 30.53 2.57
N ALA A 202 -17.49 29.48 1.74
CA ALA A 202 -17.70 29.61 0.30
C ALA A 202 -19.09 30.19 -0.01
N ALA A 203 -20.15 29.66 0.61
CA ALA A 203 -21.51 30.16 0.44
C ALA A 203 -21.66 31.63 0.89
N ARG A 204 -21.02 32.03 1.99
CA ARG A 204 -21.03 33.43 2.46
C ARG A 204 -20.19 34.39 1.59
N LEU A 205 -19.22 33.88 0.83
CA LEU A 205 -18.51 34.67 -0.18
C LEU A 205 -19.39 34.85 -1.42
N GLN A 206 -19.95 33.76 -1.95
CA GLN A 206 -20.89 33.81 -3.08
C GLN A 206 -22.07 34.74 -2.81
N GLN A 207 -22.69 34.67 -1.63
CA GLN A 207 -23.79 35.59 -1.24
C GLN A 207 -23.36 37.06 -1.15
N ARG A 208 -22.08 37.37 -0.91
CA ARG A 208 -21.57 38.75 -0.93
C ARG A 208 -21.29 39.20 -2.36
N GLU A 209 -20.65 38.35 -3.15
CA GLU A 209 -20.42 38.59 -4.59
C GLU A 209 -21.75 38.82 -5.33
N GLU A 210 -22.79 38.03 -5.03
CA GLU A 210 -24.15 38.21 -5.54
C GLU A 210 -24.81 39.52 -5.05
N GLN A 211 -24.54 39.97 -3.82
CA GLN A 211 -25.06 41.24 -3.28
C GLN A 211 -24.36 42.45 -3.90
N ASP A 212 -23.04 42.44 -4.02
CA ASP A 212 -22.25 43.51 -4.65
C ASP A 212 -22.53 43.59 -6.17
N MET A 213 -22.76 42.45 -6.84
CA MET A 213 -23.23 42.41 -8.23
C MET A 213 -24.65 42.97 -8.41
N ASN A 214 -25.58 42.69 -7.48
CA ASN A 214 -26.91 43.31 -7.53
C ASN A 214 -26.88 44.81 -7.20
N LEU A 215 -26.04 45.25 -6.27
CA LEU A 215 -25.86 46.68 -5.97
C LEU A 215 -25.29 47.45 -7.16
N SER A 216 -24.27 46.89 -7.84
CA SER A 216 -23.63 47.49 -9.01
C SER A 216 -24.46 47.46 -10.31
N GLN A 217 -25.63 46.81 -10.32
CA GLN A 217 -26.61 46.90 -11.42
C GLN A 217 -27.78 47.86 -11.14
N ASN A 218 -27.80 48.51 -9.97
CA ASN A 218 -28.87 49.45 -9.57
C ASN A 218 -28.36 50.92 -9.46
N PHE A 219 -27.23 51.24 -10.10
CA PHE A 219 -26.65 52.58 -10.24
C PHE A 219 -26.23 52.83 -11.70
#